data_AF-A0A1V5QBY0-F1
#
_entry.id   AF-A0A1V5QBY0-F1
#
_cell.length_a   1.000
_cell.length_b   1.000
_cell.length_c   1.000
_cell.angle_alpha   90.00
_cell.angle_beta   90.00
_cell.angle_gamma   90.00
#
_symmetry.space_group_name_H-M   'P 1'
#
loop_
_entity.id
_entity.type
_entity.pdbx_description
1 polymer ?
#
loop_
_entity_poly.entity_id
_entity_poly.type
_entity_poly.pdbx_seq_one_letter_code
_entity_poly.pdbx_strand_id
1 'polypeptide(L)' 'MTVLNELDSTCGISDDELTQRFKEAIRIDKEVRKIKGLPVAKYDDETKRAYLEYPDGRREYVGE' A
#
# COMPACT_ATOMS: atom_id res chain seq x y z
N MET A 1 -10.40 -12.75 -22.85
CA MET A 1 -9.96 -14.11 -22.46
C MET A 1 -9.00 -13.95 -21.30
N THR A 2 -9.43 -14.32 -20.10
CA THR A 2 -8.54 -14.44 -18.93
C THR A 2 -7.76 -15.75 -19.08
N VAL A 3 -6.43 -15.67 -19.06
CA VAL A 3 -5.55 -16.84 -19.19
C VAL A 3 -5.32 -17.36 -17.77
N LEU A 4 -5.91 -18.51 -17.45
CA LEU A 4 -5.71 -19.18 -16.15
C LEU A 4 -4.37 -19.92 -16.18
N ASN A 5 -3.48 -19.63 -15.23
CA ASN A 5 -2.22 -20.35 -15.07
C ASN A 5 -2.34 -21.41 -13.96
N GLU A 6 -1.43 -22.39 -13.94
CA GLU A 6 -1.52 -23.56 -13.05
C GLU A 6 -1.46 -23.24 -11.53
N LEU A 7 -1.14 -22.01 -11.14
CA LEU A 7 -1.15 -21.57 -9.74
C LEU A 7 -2.56 -21.48 -9.15
N ASP A 8 -3.59 -21.36 -10.00
CA ASP A 8 -5.00 -21.31 -9.58
C ASP A 8 -5.50 -22.65 -8.98
N SER A 9 -4.75 -23.74 -9.19
CA SER A 9 -5.08 -25.08 -8.68
C SER A 9 -4.59 -25.36 -7.25
N THR A 10 -3.79 -24.47 -6.66
CA THR A 10 -3.39 -24.53 -5.24
C THR A 10 -3.94 -23.31 -4.50
N CYS A 11 -5.17 -23.45 -4.00
CA CYS A 11 -5.96 -22.45 -3.27
C CYS A 11 -6.59 -21.30 -4.09
N GLY A 12 -7.03 -21.56 -5.35
CA GLY A 12 -8.19 -20.95 -6.04
C GLY A 12 -8.64 -19.54 -5.65
N ILE A 13 -7.73 -18.58 -5.61
CA ILE A 13 -8.02 -17.17 -5.41
C ILE A 13 -7.87 -16.50 -6.76
N SER A 14 -8.96 -15.92 -7.27
CA SER A 14 -8.90 -15.17 -8.52
C SER A 14 -7.99 -13.93 -8.40
N ASP A 15 -7.45 -13.48 -9.53
CA ASP A 15 -6.65 -12.25 -9.61
C ASP A 15 -7.38 -11.03 -8.99
N ASP A 16 -8.71 -10.96 -9.16
CA ASP A 16 -9.54 -9.91 -8.57
C ASP A 16 -9.55 -9.98 -7.05
N GLU A 17 -9.77 -11.16 -6.47
CA GLU A 17 -9.75 -11.38 -5.03
C GLU A 17 -8.35 -11.10 -4.45
N LEU A 18 -7.29 -11.54 -5.13
CA LEU A 18 -5.92 -11.25 -4.74
C LEU A 18 -5.65 -9.73 -4.72
N THR A 19 -6.14 -9.02 -5.73
CA THR A 19 -6.05 -7.56 -5.83
C THR A 19 -6.79 -6.88 -4.68
N GLN A 20 -7.99 -7.36 -4.30
CA GLN A 20 -8.72 -6.81 -3.15
C GLN A 20 -8.01 -7.07 -1.83
N ARG A 21 -7.49 -8.28 -1.61
CA ARG A 21 -6.71 -8.62 -0.41
C ARG A 21 -5.46 -7.78 -0.28
N PHE A 22 -4.78 -7.50 -1.39
CA PHE A 22 -3.62 -6.62 -1.40
C PHE A 22 -3.99 -5.19 -0.97
N LYS A 23 -5.05 -4.61 -1.53
CA LYS A 23 -5.55 -3.28 -1.12
C LYS A 23 -5.88 -3.24 0.38
N GLU A 24 -6.52 -4.29 0.87
CA GLU A 24 -6.91 -4.40 2.28
C GLU A 24 -5.69 -4.55 3.21
N ALA A 25 -4.68 -5.33 2.82
CA ALA A 25 -3.43 -5.43 3.57
C ALA A 25 -2.73 -4.06 3.69
N ILE A 26 -2.70 -3.26 2.62
CA ILE A 26 -2.15 -1.90 2.66
C ILE A 26 -2.97 -0.97 3.55
N ARG A 27 -4.31 -1.09 3.56
CA ARG A 27 -5.18 -0.32 4.46
C ARG A 27 -4.88 -0.66 5.92
N ILE A 28 -4.77 -1.95 6.25
CA ILE A 28 -4.46 -2.42 7.61
C ILE A 28 -3.08 -1.93 8.05
N ASP A 29 -2.05 -2.02 7.20
CA ASP A 29 -0.71 -1.53 7.53
C ASP A 29 -0.71 -0.03 7.88
N LYS A 30 -1.44 0.78 7.11
CA LYS A 30 -1.59 2.22 7.39
C LYS A 30 -2.24 2.48 8.74
N GLU A 31 -3.30 1.76 9.09
CA GLU A 31 -3.96 1.88 10.40
C GLU A 31 -3.04 1.44 11.55
N VAL A 32 -2.31 0.33 11.38
CA VAL A 32 -1.33 -0.14 12.37
C VAL A 32 -0.23 0.89 12.58
N ARG A 33 0.32 1.48 11.50
CA ARG A 33 1.33 2.55 11.58
C ARG A 33 0.79 3.78 12.30
N LYS A 34 -0.45 4.18 12.00
CA LYS A 34 -1.12 5.30 12.66
C LYS A 34 -1.22 5.08 14.17
N ILE A 35 -1.68 3.91 14.60
CA ILE A 35 -1.78 3.53 16.02
C ILE A 35 -0.40 3.53 16.69
N LYS A 36 0.64 3.08 15.96
CA LYS A 36 2.02 3.03 16.46
C LYS A 36 2.78 4.36 16.39
N GLY A 37 2.19 5.43 15.86
CA GLY A 37 2.90 6.71 15.70
C GLY A 37 3.96 6.71 14.59
N LEU A 38 3.92 5.75 13.66
CA LEU A 38 4.94 5.59 12.61
C LEU A 38 4.56 6.33 11.32
N PRO A 39 5.52 6.95 10.62
CA PRO A 39 5.25 7.59 9.34
C PRO A 39 5.02 6.58 8.21
N VAL A 40 4.37 7.06 7.15
CA VAL A 40 4.17 6.36 5.87
C VAL A 40 4.93 7.10 4.78
N ALA A 41 5.77 6.38 4.04
CA ALA A 41 6.42 6.93 2.86
C ALA A 41 5.40 7.09 1.72
N LYS A 42 5.37 8.26 1.11
CA LYS A 42 4.52 8.64 -0.01
C LYS A 42 5.33 9.36 -1.08
N TYR A 43 4.72 9.48 -2.24
CA TYR A 43 5.26 10.22 -3.37
C TYR A 43 4.28 11.33 -3.76
N ASP A 44 4.79 12.53 -3.95
CA ASP A 44 4.05 13.69 -4.40
C ASP A 44 4.20 13.79 -5.92
N ASP A 45 3.11 13.57 -6.65
CA ASP A 45 3.16 13.56 -8.11
C ASP A 45 3.31 14.96 -8.71
N GLU A 46 2.94 16.03 -7.98
CA GLU A 46 3.06 17.40 -8.46
C GLU A 46 4.51 17.89 -8.33
N THR A 47 5.10 17.69 -7.16
CA THR A 47 6.48 18.13 -6.87
C THR A 47 7.54 17.10 -7.26
N LYS A 48 7.12 15.89 -7.64
CA LYS A 48 7.97 14.74 -7.99
C LYS A 48 8.94 14.32 -6.87
N ARG A 49 8.58 14.57 -5.60
CA ARG A 49 9.41 14.28 -4.42
C ARG A 49 8.80 13.18 -3.56
N ALA A 50 9.66 12.35 -2.97
CA ALA A 50 9.28 11.44 -1.90
C ALA A 50 9.15 12.19 -0.57
N TYR A 51 8.20 11.79 0.27
CA TYR A 51 8.02 12.36 1.62
C TYR A 51 7.52 11.32 2.60
N LEU A 52 7.77 11.54 3.89
CA LEU A 52 7.16 10.83 4.99
C LEU A 52 5.94 11.61 5.49
N GLU A 53 4.79 10.96 5.59
CA GLU A 53 3.60 11.52 6.25
C GLU A 53 3.41 10.86 7.61
N TYR A 54 3.40 11.68 8.66
CA TYR A 54 3.21 11.24 10.04
C TYR A 54 1.71 11.20 10.41
N PRO A 55 1.34 10.44 11.46
CA PRO A 55 -0.06 10.31 11.89
C PRO A 55 -0.75 11.62 12.30
N ASP A 56 0.01 12.64 12.68
CA ASP A 56 -0.45 13.99 13.01
C ASP A 56 -0.69 14.87 11.76
N GLY A 57 -0.38 14.36 10.56
CA GLY A 57 -0.48 15.07 9.29
C GLY A 57 0.79 15.82 8.88
N ARG A 58 1.86 15.81 9.69
CA ARG A 58 3.14 16.41 9.32
C ARG A 58 3.75 15.68 8.12
N ARG A 59 4.30 16.45 7.18
CA ARG A 59 5.02 15.92 6.02
C ARG A 59 6.49 16.32 6.08
N GLU A 60 7.36 15.39 5.74
CA GLU A 60 8.82 15.59 5.72
C GLU A 60 9.34 15.09 4.37
N TYR A 61 9.76 16.02 3.51
CA TYR A 61 10.24 15.69 2.17
C TYR A 61 11.68 15.19 2.24
N VAL A 62 11.99 14.12 1.50
CA VAL A 62 13.33 13.55 1.47
C VAL A 62 14.28 14.50 0.72
N GLY A 63 15.46 14.76 1.29
CA GLY A 63 16.51 15.58 0.67
C GLY A 63 16.52 17.06 1.07
N GLU A 64 15.82 17.44 2.14
CA GLU A 64 16.04 18.70 2.88
C GLU A 64 17.03 18.53 4.03
#